data_AF-A0A7Y4KJ43-F1
#
_entry.id   AF-A0A7Y4KJ43-F1
#
_cell.length_a   1.000
_cell.length_b   1.000
_cell.length_c   1.000
_cell.angle_alpha   90.00
_cell.angle_beta   90.00
_cell.angle_gamma   90.00
#
_symmetry.space_group_name_H-M   'P 1'
#
loop_
_entity.id
_entity.type
_entity.pdbx_description
1 polymer ?
#
loop_
_entity_poly.entity_id
_entity_poly.type
_entity_poly.pdbx_seq_one_letter_code
_entity_poly.pdbx_strand_id
1 'polypeptide(L)'
;MYIIRDKATRKVIHINPAPLSQGLEGTDIYYLFDSRTMEVGRGEFPEVPEPFHIDAKGNIVPWTLKEKVEAGLVQLPPHQKLVGDQLVEKTLAEKVASGVITLRPEEKLADDQIVPKSVSEQVAEKLIPLTPTQVLDGESIREMTDAEKVAAGFIKLDKTQKVVGREIVPKSRAELAREKLIQLDPDEKLQGEEVIKLTRRQMLDEGRIQLEQYKQEAIERHTQANLEARRKALPDHELLYAAIGALGQDRVAMYRATVEGFLRPLEQAKAAIQKAKDANTVDAVPMKYEQGSDEPRPSTQASPATPATSASRKKK
;
A
#
# COMPACT_ATOMS: atom_id res chain seq x y z
N MET A 1 -35.15 -71.06 36.01
CA MET A 1 -35.63 -71.84 34.85
C MET A 1 -34.50 -72.67 34.28
N TYR A 2 -34.84 -73.79 33.65
CA TYR A 2 -33.93 -74.63 32.90
C TYR A 2 -34.34 -74.66 31.44
N ILE A 3 -33.37 -74.76 30.54
CA ILE A 3 -33.61 -74.99 29.12
C ILE A 3 -32.76 -76.15 28.62
N ILE A 4 -33.27 -76.84 27.61
CA ILE A 4 -32.50 -77.78 26.80
C ILE A 4 -32.30 -77.17 25.42
N ARG A 5 -31.05 -77.07 24.99
CA ARG A 5 -30.67 -76.52 23.68
C ARG A 5 -29.93 -77.57 22.86
N ASP A 6 -30.26 -77.67 21.59
CA ASP A 6 -29.53 -78.50 20.64
C ASP A 6 -28.12 -77.90 20.41
N LYS A 7 -27.06 -78.69 20.56
CA LYS A 7 -25.68 -78.19 20.43
C LYS A 7 -25.33 -77.79 19.00
N ALA A 8 -25.89 -78.48 18.00
CA ALA A 8 -25.56 -78.26 16.59
C ALA A 8 -26.29 -77.04 16.01
N THR A 9 -27.61 -76.98 16.22
CA THR A 9 -28.49 -75.94 15.67
C THR A 9 -28.70 -74.76 16.61
N ARG A 10 -28.32 -74.89 17.88
CA ARG A 10 -28.53 -73.89 18.95
C ARG A 10 -30.00 -73.55 19.21
N LYS A 11 -30.95 -74.36 18.72
CA LYS A 11 -32.38 -74.18 18.97
C LYS A 11 -32.76 -74.66 20.36
N VAL A 12 -33.60 -73.89 21.07
CA VAL A 12 -34.21 -74.33 22.33
C VAL A 12 -35.22 -75.42 22.04
N ILE A 13 -35.02 -76.61 22.60
CA ILE A 13 -35.86 -77.80 22.44
C ILE A 13 -36.95 -77.83 23.52
N HIS A 14 -36.60 -77.47 24.75
CA HIS A 14 -37.49 -77.54 25.91
C HIS A 14 -37.17 -76.43 26.91
N ILE A 15 -38.21 -75.92 27.58
CA ILE A 15 -38.13 -74.93 28.66
C ILE A 15 -38.86 -75.51 29.87
N ASN A 16 -38.18 -75.60 31.00
CA ASN A 16 -38.75 -76.03 32.27
C ASN A 16 -38.72 -74.84 33.26
N PRO A 17 -39.88 -74.33 33.69
CA PRO A 17 -39.96 -73.15 34.55
C PRO A 17 -39.56 -73.42 36.02
N ALA A 18 -39.16 -74.64 36.38
CA ALA A 18 -38.77 -74.99 37.74
C ALA A 18 -37.69 -74.04 38.32
N PRO A 19 -37.74 -73.76 39.64
CA PRO A 19 -36.76 -72.92 40.30
C PRO A 19 -35.38 -73.59 40.34
N LEU A 20 -34.33 -72.77 40.25
CA LEU A 20 -32.94 -73.26 40.24
C LEU A 20 -32.55 -74.01 41.54
N SER A 21 -33.25 -73.75 42.64
CA SER A 21 -33.05 -74.43 43.93
C SER A 21 -33.29 -75.94 43.88
N GLN A 22 -34.00 -76.45 42.88
CA GLN A 22 -34.22 -77.89 42.70
C GLN A 22 -32.99 -78.63 42.16
N GLY A 23 -31.97 -77.93 41.64
CA GLY A 23 -30.74 -78.54 41.16
C GLY A 23 -30.94 -79.60 40.06
N LEU A 24 -31.97 -79.44 39.22
CA LEU A 24 -32.33 -80.43 38.20
C LEU A 24 -31.21 -80.59 37.18
N GLU A 25 -31.00 -81.82 36.70
CA GLU A 25 -29.97 -82.14 35.71
C GLU A 25 -30.56 -82.93 34.54
N GLY A 26 -30.05 -82.69 33.33
CA GLY A 26 -30.31 -83.49 32.12
C GLY A 26 -31.73 -84.06 31.99
N THR A 27 -31.88 -85.35 32.31
CA THR A 27 -33.14 -86.10 32.20
C THR A 27 -34.24 -85.64 33.17
N ASP A 28 -33.89 -85.04 34.30
CA ASP A 28 -34.84 -84.47 35.26
C ASP A 28 -35.54 -83.22 34.68
N ILE A 29 -34.87 -82.55 33.75
CA ILE A 29 -35.38 -81.37 33.05
C ILE A 29 -36.18 -81.81 31.82
N TYR A 30 -35.65 -82.76 31.05
CA TYR A 30 -36.26 -83.28 29.83
C TYR A 30 -35.91 -84.75 29.63
N TYR A 31 -36.92 -85.62 29.64
CA TYR A 31 -36.72 -87.08 29.65
C TYR A 31 -35.94 -87.65 28.43
N LEU A 32 -35.88 -86.93 27.31
CA LEU A 32 -35.10 -87.31 26.11
C LEU A 32 -33.73 -86.62 26.03
N PHE A 33 -33.23 -86.06 27.14
CA PHE A 33 -31.95 -85.38 27.16
C PHE A 33 -30.79 -86.32 26.78
N ASP A 34 -30.04 -85.94 25.75
CA ASP A 34 -28.78 -86.58 25.38
C ASP A 34 -27.63 -85.58 25.50
N SER A 35 -26.76 -85.79 26.49
CA SER A 35 -25.59 -84.94 26.73
C SER A 35 -24.63 -84.81 25.54
N ARG A 36 -24.66 -85.72 24.56
CA ARG A 36 -23.81 -85.64 23.36
C ARG A 36 -24.30 -84.58 22.40
N THR A 37 -25.62 -84.48 22.23
CA THR A 37 -26.28 -83.63 21.22
C THR A 37 -26.94 -82.40 21.83
N MET A 38 -27.19 -82.39 23.14
CA MET A 38 -27.89 -81.34 23.86
C MET A 38 -27.04 -80.76 25.00
N GLU A 39 -27.33 -79.52 25.37
CA GLU A 39 -26.76 -78.83 26.51
C GLU A 39 -27.86 -78.24 27.40
N VAL A 40 -27.59 -78.18 28.71
CA VAL A 40 -28.51 -77.62 29.70
C VAL A 40 -28.10 -76.17 29.96
N GLY A 41 -29.06 -75.24 29.83
CA GLY A 41 -28.91 -73.86 30.26
C GLY A 41 -29.72 -73.61 31.54
N ARG A 42 -29.15 -72.89 32.50
CA ARG A 42 -29.75 -72.52 33.78
C ARG A 42 -29.76 -71.00 33.92
N GLY A 43 -30.86 -70.41 34.35
CA GLY A 43 -30.93 -68.96 34.56
C GLY A 43 -32.09 -68.50 35.43
N GLU A 44 -31.94 -67.32 36.03
CA GLU A 44 -32.97 -66.64 36.84
C GLU A 44 -33.71 -65.58 36.02
N PHE A 45 -34.06 -65.91 34.78
CA PHE A 45 -34.83 -65.01 33.92
C PHE A 45 -36.31 -65.42 33.90
N PRO A 46 -37.25 -64.48 33.80
CA PRO A 46 -38.67 -64.78 33.62
C PRO A 46 -38.95 -65.41 32.24
N GLU A 47 -38.12 -65.09 31.24
CA GLU A 47 -38.17 -65.61 29.87
C GLU A 47 -36.74 -65.88 29.36
N VAL A 48 -36.60 -66.75 28.36
CA VAL A 48 -35.29 -67.03 27.75
C VAL A 48 -34.85 -65.80 26.95
N PRO A 49 -33.71 -65.17 27.26
CA PRO A 49 -33.22 -64.03 26.49
C PRO A 49 -32.81 -64.50 25.10
N GLU A 50 -33.27 -63.85 24.03
CA GLU A 50 -32.80 -64.13 22.67
C GLU A 50 -32.05 -62.90 22.09
N PRO A 51 -30.82 -63.07 21.54
CA PRO A 51 -29.95 -64.25 21.57
C PRO A 51 -29.18 -64.43 22.89
N PHE A 52 -28.69 -65.65 23.14
CA PHE A 52 -27.93 -66.03 24.33
C PHE A 52 -26.89 -67.13 24.04
N HIS A 53 -25.92 -67.29 24.93
CA HIS A 53 -25.04 -68.45 25.00
C HIS A 53 -25.16 -69.15 26.35
N ILE A 54 -24.68 -70.39 26.42
CA ILE A 54 -24.57 -71.15 27.67
C ILE A 54 -23.09 -71.18 28.01
N ASP A 55 -22.72 -70.65 29.18
CA ASP A 55 -21.32 -70.63 29.63
C ASP A 55 -20.82 -72.04 30.03
N ALA A 56 -19.54 -72.17 30.35
CA ALA A 56 -18.96 -73.47 30.75
C ALA A 56 -19.55 -74.05 32.05
N LYS A 57 -20.27 -73.25 32.84
CA LYS A 57 -20.95 -73.67 34.07
C LYS A 57 -22.42 -74.03 33.82
N GLY A 58 -22.89 -73.94 32.58
CA GLY A 58 -24.28 -74.20 32.22
C GLY A 58 -25.21 -73.02 32.47
N ASN A 59 -24.71 -71.80 32.72
CA ASN A 59 -25.56 -70.62 32.90
C ASN A 59 -25.96 -70.02 31.56
N ILE A 60 -27.21 -69.59 31.46
CA ILE A 60 -27.71 -68.78 30.35
C ILE A 60 -27.14 -67.38 30.50
N VAL A 61 -26.35 -66.94 29.52
CA VAL A 61 -25.79 -65.59 29.47
C VAL A 61 -26.39 -64.89 28.24
N PRO A 62 -27.21 -63.84 28.45
CA PRO A 62 -27.69 -63.02 27.34
C PRO A 62 -26.50 -62.50 26.53
N TRP A 63 -26.67 -62.41 25.21
CA TRP A 63 -25.66 -61.72 24.41
C TRP A 63 -25.56 -60.25 24.81
N THR A 64 -24.32 -59.80 24.89
CA THR A 64 -23.95 -58.39 24.97
C THR A 64 -24.49 -57.65 23.75
N LEU A 65 -24.78 -56.35 23.89
CA LEU A 65 -25.09 -55.48 22.76
C LEU A 65 -24.00 -55.56 21.68
N LYS A 66 -22.73 -55.70 22.08
CA LYS A 66 -21.61 -55.93 21.15
C LYS A 66 -21.84 -57.14 20.25
N GLU A 67 -22.11 -58.31 20.82
CA GLU A 67 -22.36 -59.54 20.08
C GLU A 67 -23.58 -59.39 19.15
N LYS A 68 -24.64 -58.72 19.62
CA LYS A 68 -25.84 -58.46 18.80
C LYS A 68 -25.55 -57.56 17.60
N VAL A 69 -24.70 -56.54 17.75
CA VAL A 69 -24.29 -55.66 16.66
C VAL A 69 -23.38 -56.38 15.66
N GLU A 70 -22.40 -57.14 16.14
CA GLU A 70 -21.48 -57.92 15.29
C GLU A 70 -22.22 -58.99 14.46
N ALA A 71 -23.28 -59.57 15.03
CA ALA A 71 -24.16 -60.49 14.32
C ALA A 71 -25.18 -59.80 13.40
N GLY A 72 -25.21 -58.46 13.33
CA GLY A 72 -26.14 -57.69 12.50
C GLY A 72 -27.60 -57.74 13.00
N LEU A 73 -27.84 -58.20 14.23
CA LEU A 73 -29.17 -58.27 14.83
C LEU A 73 -29.63 -56.90 15.34
N VAL A 74 -28.68 -56.01 15.63
CA VAL A 74 -28.94 -54.62 16.02
C VAL A 74 -28.15 -53.71 15.08
N GLN A 75 -28.85 -52.80 14.40
CA GLN A 75 -28.21 -51.73 13.63
C GLN A 75 -27.98 -50.53 14.55
N LEU A 76 -26.72 -50.06 14.60
CA LEU A 76 -26.39 -48.87 15.35
C LEU A 76 -26.93 -47.62 14.64
N PRO A 77 -27.52 -46.66 15.37
CA PRO A 77 -27.81 -45.35 14.81
C PRO A 77 -26.53 -44.71 14.26
N PRO A 78 -26.58 -44.00 13.13
CA PRO A 78 -25.38 -43.50 12.45
C PRO A 78 -24.54 -42.54 13.32
N HIS A 79 -25.18 -41.84 14.25
CA HIS A 79 -24.59 -40.87 15.16
C HIS A 79 -24.02 -41.49 16.45
N GLN A 80 -24.15 -42.80 16.63
CA GLN A 80 -23.69 -43.52 17.83
C GLN A 80 -22.62 -44.55 17.49
N LYS A 81 -21.82 -44.89 18.49
CA LYS A 81 -20.83 -45.98 18.46
C LYS A 81 -20.96 -46.82 19.71
N LEU A 82 -20.42 -48.02 19.64
CA LEU A 82 -20.35 -48.91 20.79
C LEU A 82 -19.03 -48.72 21.54
N VAL A 83 -19.11 -48.44 22.84
CA VAL A 83 -17.94 -48.42 23.74
C VAL A 83 -18.21 -49.41 24.87
N GLY A 84 -17.57 -50.57 24.80
CA GLY A 84 -17.92 -51.70 25.66
C GLY A 84 -19.29 -52.27 25.27
N ASP A 85 -20.24 -52.24 26.21
CA ASP A 85 -21.62 -52.69 25.99
C ASP A 85 -22.65 -51.53 26.03
N GLN A 86 -22.17 -50.30 25.88
CA GLN A 86 -22.98 -49.09 25.91
C GLN A 86 -22.92 -48.35 24.57
N LEU A 87 -24.06 -47.80 24.17
CA LEU A 87 -24.15 -46.85 23.09
C LEU A 87 -23.71 -45.47 23.58
N VAL A 88 -22.73 -44.90 22.90
CA VAL A 88 -22.21 -43.57 23.17
C VAL A 88 -22.34 -42.75 21.90
N GLU A 89 -22.69 -41.48 22.04
CA GLU A 89 -22.65 -40.52 20.94
C GLU A 89 -21.25 -40.47 20.33
N LYS A 90 -21.19 -40.50 19.00
CA LYS A 90 -19.95 -40.21 18.27
C LYS A 90 -19.56 -38.75 18.52
N THR A 91 -18.25 -38.50 18.60
CA THR A 91 -17.73 -37.13 18.59
C THR A 91 -18.04 -36.47 17.23
N LEU A 92 -17.94 -35.15 17.16
CA LEU A 92 -18.16 -34.46 15.89
C LEU A 92 -17.17 -34.94 14.82
N ALA A 93 -15.90 -35.16 15.20
CA ALA A 93 -14.87 -35.73 14.34
C ALA A 93 -15.28 -37.09 13.74
N GLU A 94 -15.84 -37.97 14.56
CA GLU A 94 -16.30 -39.29 14.12
C GLU A 94 -17.54 -39.19 13.22
N LYS A 95 -18.43 -38.24 13.49
CA LYS A 95 -19.62 -37.96 12.64
C LYS A 95 -19.19 -37.44 11.26
N VAL A 96 -18.18 -36.58 11.19
CA VAL A 96 -17.61 -36.11 9.92
C VAL A 96 -16.90 -37.25 9.18
N ALA A 97 -16.05 -38.02 9.86
CA ALA A 97 -15.29 -39.11 9.25
C ALA A 97 -16.18 -40.25 8.72
N SER A 98 -17.33 -40.49 9.37
CA SER A 98 -18.32 -41.48 8.91
C SER A 98 -19.33 -40.92 7.89
N GLY A 99 -19.20 -39.66 7.47
CA GLY A 99 -20.08 -39.02 6.48
C GLY A 99 -21.48 -38.71 7.01
N VAL A 100 -21.70 -38.79 8.33
CA VAL A 100 -22.96 -38.39 8.97
C VAL A 100 -23.14 -36.88 8.91
N ILE A 101 -22.02 -36.14 8.99
CA ILE A 101 -21.97 -34.70 8.79
C ILE A 101 -21.02 -34.42 7.63
N THR A 102 -21.51 -33.68 6.64
CA THR A 102 -20.71 -33.21 5.52
C THR A 102 -20.30 -31.77 5.78
N LEU A 103 -18.99 -31.51 5.85
CA LEU A 103 -18.47 -30.14 5.97
C LEU A 103 -18.66 -29.40 4.65
N ARG A 104 -19.01 -28.11 4.72
CA ARG A 104 -18.93 -27.24 3.55
C ARG A 104 -17.46 -26.98 3.18
N PRO A 105 -17.15 -26.64 1.92
CA PRO A 105 -15.77 -26.37 1.51
C PRO A 105 -15.08 -25.30 2.37
N GLU A 106 -15.83 -24.29 2.82
CA GLU A 106 -15.33 -23.18 3.66
C GLU A 106 -15.22 -23.53 5.14
N GLU A 107 -15.53 -24.77 5.54
CA GLU A 107 -15.52 -25.23 6.92
C GLU A 107 -14.38 -26.22 7.17
N LYS A 108 -13.91 -26.23 8.41
CA LYS A 108 -12.99 -27.25 8.91
C LYS A 108 -13.41 -27.69 10.29
N LEU A 109 -12.88 -28.83 10.71
CA LEU A 109 -13.00 -29.32 12.07
C LEU A 109 -11.80 -28.84 12.89
N ALA A 110 -12.05 -28.14 13.99
CA ALA A 110 -11.03 -27.75 14.97
C ALA A 110 -11.58 -27.99 16.38
N ASP A 111 -10.83 -28.71 17.22
CA ASP A 111 -11.20 -29.00 18.62
C ASP A 111 -12.62 -29.56 18.79
N ASP A 112 -13.01 -30.50 17.92
CA ASP A 112 -14.35 -31.12 17.86
C ASP A 112 -15.49 -30.11 17.62
N GLN A 113 -15.19 -28.98 16.98
CA GLN A 113 -16.17 -28.00 16.51
C GLN A 113 -16.02 -27.74 15.00
N ILE A 114 -17.14 -27.49 14.32
CA ILE A 114 -17.12 -26.98 12.95
C ILE A 114 -16.86 -25.48 13.02
N VAL A 115 -15.74 -25.05 12.46
CA VAL A 115 -15.36 -23.64 12.38
C VAL A 115 -15.16 -23.23 10.92
N PRO A 116 -15.43 -21.97 10.56
CA PRO A 116 -15.06 -21.48 9.25
C PRO A 116 -13.53 -21.52 9.09
N LYS A 117 -13.07 -21.88 7.89
CA LYS A 117 -11.68 -21.71 7.47
C LYS A 117 -11.33 -20.23 7.45
N SER A 118 -10.09 -19.94 7.80
CA SER A 118 -9.50 -18.61 7.65
C SER A 118 -9.46 -18.19 6.18
N VAL A 119 -9.35 -16.89 5.90
CA VAL A 119 -9.26 -16.40 4.52
C VAL A 119 -7.99 -16.94 3.86
N SER A 120 -6.92 -17.03 4.63
CA SER A 120 -5.65 -17.60 4.17
C SER A 120 -5.78 -19.06 3.73
N GLU A 121 -6.46 -19.91 4.51
CA GLU A 121 -6.77 -21.30 4.15
C GLU A 121 -7.65 -21.38 2.90
N GLN A 122 -8.70 -20.56 2.84
CA GLN A 122 -9.61 -20.56 1.69
C GLN A 122 -8.92 -20.15 0.38
N VAL A 123 -7.98 -19.19 0.44
CA VAL A 123 -7.16 -18.80 -0.72
C VAL A 123 -6.18 -19.93 -1.10
N ALA A 124 -5.53 -20.57 -0.13
CA ALA A 124 -4.58 -21.67 -0.38
C ALA A 124 -5.24 -22.88 -1.04
N GLU A 125 -6.48 -23.17 -0.65
CA GLU A 125 -7.31 -24.22 -1.25
C GLU A 125 -8.03 -23.78 -2.54
N LYS A 126 -7.80 -22.54 -3.00
CA LYS A 126 -8.43 -21.95 -4.20
C LYS A 126 -9.96 -21.85 -4.12
N LEU A 127 -10.51 -21.82 -2.92
CA LEU A 127 -11.94 -21.54 -2.68
C LEU A 127 -12.25 -20.06 -2.93
N ILE A 128 -11.32 -19.18 -2.54
CA ILE A 128 -11.35 -17.76 -2.91
C ILE A 128 -10.28 -17.53 -4.00
N PRO A 129 -10.68 -17.28 -5.26
CA PRO A 129 -9.73 -16.94 -6.31
C PRO A 129 -9.24 -15.49 -6.12
N LEU A 130 -7.92 -15.30 -6.12
CA LEU A 130 -7.32 -13.97 -6.19
C LEU A 130 -7.23 -13.51 -7.65
N THR A 131 -7.50 -12.24 -7.89
CA THR A 131 -7.14 -11.64 -9.18
C THR A 131 -5.61 -11.53 -9.30
N PRO A 132 -5.05 -11.37 -10.52
CA PRO A 132 -3.61 -11.23 -10.69
C PRO A 132 -2.98 -10.05 -9.93
N THR A 133 -3.77 -9.03 -9.58
CA THR A 133 -3.33 -7.85 -8.85
C THR A 133 -3.67 -7.89 -7.37
N GLN A 134 -4.22 -8.99 -6.87
CA GLN A 134 -4.53 -9.15 -5.45
C GLN A 134 -3.49 -10.00 -4.75
N VAL A 135 -3.24 -9.65 -3.49
CA VAL A 135 -2.36 -10.39 -2.60
C VAL A 135 -3.04 -10.61 -1.26
N LEU A 136 -2.68 -11.71 -0.62
CA LEU A 136 -3.09 -12.01 0.75
C LEU A 136 -2.13 -11.31 1.72
N ASP A 137 -2.68 -10.47 2.59
CA ASP A 137 -1.98 -9.76 3.66
C ASP A 137 -2.56 -10.23 5.00
N GLY A 138 -1.98 -11.30 5.53
CA GLY A 138 -2.50 -12.03 6.69
C GLY A 138 -3.86 -12.66 6.40
N GLU A 139 -4.90 -12.17 7.08
CA GLU A 139 -6.30 -12.62 6.92
C GLU A 139 -7.13 -11.70 6.03
N SER A 140 -6.49 -10.76 5.34
CA SER A 140 -7.16 -9.83 4.44
C SER A 140 -6.66 -9.96 3.01
N ILE A 141 -7.56 -9.87 2.05
CA ILE A 141 -7.22 -9.74 0.63
C ILE A 141 -7.20 -8.27 0.31
N ARG A 142 -6.09 -7.80 -0.29
CA ARG A 142 -5.96 -6.42 -0.74
C ARG A 142 -5.39 -6.36 -2.15
N GLU A 143 -5.59 -5.23 -2.81
CA GLU A 143 -4.89 -4.93 -4.05
C GLU A 143 -3.39 -4.73 -3.79
N MET A 144 -2.59 -5.16 -4.75
CA MET A 144 -1.16 -4.89 -4.83
C MET A 144 -0.94 -3.39 -4.98
N THR A 145 0.04 -2.89 -4.23
CA THR A 145 0.60 -1.56 -4.40
C THR A 145 1.29 -1.43 -5.76
N ASP A 146 1.51 -0.22 -6.25
CA ASP A 146 2.18 -0.03 -7.53
C ASP A 146 3.60 -0.60 -7.52
N ALA A 147 4.29 -0.50 -6.38
CA ALA A 147 5.58 -1.14 -6.17
C ALA A 147 5.52 -2.66 -6.35
N GLU A 148 4.54 -3.33 -5.72
CA GLU A 148 4.33 -4.77 -5.86
C GLU A 148 3.95 -5.15 -7.30
N LYS A 149 3.12 -4.34 -7.97
CA LYS A 149 2.74 -4.54 -9.38
C LYS A 149 3.95 -4.40 -10.32
N VAL A 150 4.85 -3.47 -10.07
CA VAL A 150 6.12 -3.33 -10.82
C VAL A 150 7.00 -4.56 -10.59
N ALA A 151 7.15 -5.00 -9.34
CA ALA A 151 7.98 -6.16 -9.01
C ALA A 151 7.45 -7.46 -9.63
N ALA A 152 6.13 -7.63 -9.70
CA ALA A 152 5.48 -8.75 -10.37
C ALA A 152 5.43 -8.60 -11.91
N GLY A 153 5.90 -7.49 -12.47
CA GLY A 153 5.98 -7.25 -13.91
C GLY A 153 4.65 -6.83 -14.57
N PHE A 154 3.62 -6.50 -13.78
CA PHE A 154 2.35 -5.97 -14.31
C PHE A 154 2.48 -4.53 -14.79
N ILE A 155 3.34 -3.73 -14.17
CA ILE A 155 3.63 -2.35 -14.58
C ILE A 155 5.08 -2.27 -15.05
N LYS A 156 5.28 -1.77 -16.27
CA LYS A 156 6.61 -1.40 -16.77
C LYS A 156 6.84 0.08 -16.48
N LEU A 157 7.88 0.38 -15.72
CA LEU A 157 8.28 1.76 -15.46
C LEU A 157 8.85 2.39 -16.74
N ASP A 158 8.48 3.64 -16.99
CA ASP A 158 9.24 4.47 -17.91
C ASP A 158 10.59 4.85 -17.29
N LYS A 159 11.59 5.18 -18.12
CA LYS A 159 12.92 5.62 -17.69
C LYS A 159 12.86 6.86 -16.79
N THR A 160 11.80 7.65 -16.92
CA THR A 160 11.57 8.87 -16.13
C THR A 160 10.91 8.62 -14.77
N GLN A 161 10.58 7.38 -14.43
CA GLN A 161 9.87 7.03 -13.21
C GLN A 161 10.71 6.11 -12.31
N LYS A 162 10.42 6.12 -11.01
CA LYS A 162 11.01 5.22 -10.02
C LYS A 162 9.96 4.83 -8.98
N VAL A 163 10.22 3.75 -8.25
CA VAL A 163 9.39 3.34 -7.11
C VAL A 163 9.99 3.95 -5.84
N VAL A 164 9.16 4.64 -5.05
CA VAL A 164 9.52 5.15 -3.72
C VAL A 164 8.45 4.69 -2.73
N GLY A 165 8.83 3.81 -1.81
CA GLY A 165 7.87 3.17 -0.90
C GLY A 165 6.87 2.30 -1.66
N ARG A 166 5.60 2.69 -1.65
CA ARG A 166 4.48 1.95 -2.29
C ARG A 166 4.03 2.55 -3.62
N GLU A 167 4.57 3.71 -4.01
CA GLU A 167 4.09 4.50 -5.13
C GLU A 167 5.16 4.62 -6.23
N ILE A 168 4.67 4.81 -7.46
CA ILE A 168 5.51 5.19 -8.59
C ILE A 168 5.53 6.71 -8.66
N VAL A 169 6.72 7.29 -8.56
CA VAL A 169 6.92 8.73 -8.63
C VAL A 169 7.81 9.09 -9.82
N PRO A 170 7.62 10.27 -10.43
CA PRO A 170 8.56 10.77 -11.42
C PRO A 170 9.93 10.99 -10.77
N LYS A 171 11.00 10.68 -11.50
CA LYS A 171 12.37 11.01 -11.12
C LYS A 171 12.52 12.53 -11.11
N SER A 172 13.30 13.01 -10.15
CA SER A 172 13.69 14.42 -10.11
C SER A 172 14.53 14.78 -11.32
N ARG A 173 14.55 16.08 -11.69
CA ARG A 173 15.40 16.58 -12.78
C ARG A 173 16.88 16.23 -12.57
N ALA A 174 17.35 16.25 -11.32
CA ALA A 174 18.70 15.85 -10.97
C ALA A 174 18.98 14.37 -11.26
N GLU A 175 18.06 13.48 -10.91
CA GLU A 175 18.18 12.05 -11.22
C GLU A 175 18.18 11.80 -12.72
N LEU A 176 17.27 12.44 -13.46
CA LEU A 176 17.23 12.37 -14.93
C LEU A 176 18.56 12.83 -15.55
N ALA A 177 19.15 13.92 -15.02
CA ALA A 177 20.42 14.44 -15.50
C ALA A 177 21.59 13.49 -15.19
N ARG A 178 21.63 12.88 -13.99
CA ARG A 178 22.66 11.88 -13.62
C ARG A 178 22.63 10.66 -14.53
N GLU A 179 21.42 10.21 -14.87
CA GLU A 179 21.21 9.09 -15.79
C GLU A 179 21.36 9.48 -17.27
N LYS A 180 21.71 10.74 -17.57
CA LYS A 180 21.85 11.29 -18.93
C LYS A 180 20.58 11.15 -19.78
N LEU A 181 19.42 11.13 -19.14
CA LEU A 181 18.12 11.14 -19.80
C LEU A 181 17.71 12.54 -20.24
N ILE A 182 18.29 13.56 -19.60
CA ILE A 182 18.18 14.96 -20.02
C ILE A 182 19.56 15.60 -20.10
N GLN A 183 19.68 16.61 -20.96
CA GLN A 183 20.85 17.46 -21.03
C GLN A 183 20.61 18.71 -20.17
N LEU A 184 21.56 19.03 -19.29
CA LEU A 184 21.52 20.28 -18.52
C LEU A 184 21.91 21.45 -19.42
N ASP A 185 21.33 22.61 -19.13
CA ASP A 185 21.72 23.84 -19.79
C ASP A 185 23.17 24.23 -19.42
N PRO A 186 23.86 25.04 -20.25
CA PRO A 186 25.25 25.42 -19.98
C PRO A 186 25.46 26.12 -18.63
N ASP A 187 24.45 26.83 -18.13
CA ASP A 187 24.43 27.52 -16.84
C ASP A 187 23.89 26.65 -15.71
N GLU A 188 23.62 25.36 -15.93
CA GLU A 188 23.11 24.45 -14.90
C GLU A 188 24.14 23.41 -14.49
N LYS A 189 24.10 23.03 -13.21
CA LYS A 189 24.96 21.99 -12.67
C LYS A 189 24.22 21.14 -11.65
N LEU A 190 24.58 19.87 -11.61
CA LEU A 190 24.16 18.97 -10.55
C LEU A 190 24.96 19.22 -9.27
N GLN A 191 24.28 19.57 -8.19
CA GLN A 191 24.87 19.68 -6.85
C GLN A 191 24.08 18.80 -5.88
N GLY A 192 24.59 17.60 -5.60
CA GLY A 192 23.89 16.61 -4.79
C GLY A 192 22.58 16.14 -5.44
N GLU A 193 21.46 16.43 -4.80
CA GLU A 193 20.10 16.03 -5.24
C GLU A 193 19.36 17.07 -6.06
N GLU A 194 19.98 18.22 -6.32
CA GLU A 194 19.34 19.31 -7.03
C GLU A 194 20.13 19.72 -8.28
N VAL A 195 19.40 20.29 -9.24
CA VAL A 195 19.97 21.02 -10.37
C VAL A 195 19.95 22.49 -9.99
N ILE A 196 21.13 23.06 -9.79
CA ILE A 196 21.30 24.48 -9.47
C ILE A 196 21.71 25.26 -10.71
N LYS A 197 21.29 26.53 -10.77
CA LYS A 197 21.81 27.48 -11.75
C LYS A 197 23.10 28.09 -11.22
N LEU A 198 24.14 28.01 -12.02
CA LEU A 198 25.43 28.63 -11.75
C LEU A 198 25.32 30.13 -11.95
N THR A 199 25.91 30.87 -11.03
CA THR A 199 26.19 32.28 -11.27
C THR A 199 27.20 32.42 -12.40
N ARG A 200 27.19 33.56 -13.11
CA ARG A 200 28.19 33.84 -14.16
C ARG A 200 29.62 33.70 -13.64
N ARG A 201 29.83 34.09 -12.39
CA ARG A 201 31.12 33.94 -11.74
C ARG A 201 31.53 32.47 -11.61
N GLN A 202 30.64 31.62 -11.09
CA GLN A 202 30.87 30.18 -11.02
C GLN A 202 31.05 29.55 -12.40
N MET A 203 30.29 29.99 -13.42
CA MET A 203 30.47 29.52 -14.80
C MET A 203 31.88 29.83 -15.33
N LEU A 204 32.43 31.00 -15.00
CA LEU A 204 33.79 31.37 -15.38
C LEU A 204 34.83 30.57 -14.59
N ASP A 205 34.64 30.43 -13.27
CA ASP A 205 35.54 29.66 -12.40
C ASP A 205 35.58 28.16 -12.81
N GLU A 206 34.45 27.63 -13.32
CA GLU A 206 34.37 26.29 -13.90
C GLU A 206 34.83 26.19 -15.38
N GLY A 207 35.24 27.30 -15.99
CA GLY A 207 35.71 27.35 -17.38
C GLY A 207 34.62 27.15 -18.44
N ARG A 208 33.34 27.31 -18.07
CA ARG A 208 32.19 27.19 -18.99
C ARG A 208 31.99 28.43 -19.87
N ILE A 209 32.41 29.58 -19.36
CA ILE A 209 32.50 30.83 -20.13
C ILE A 209 33.93 31.34 -20.07
N GLN A 210 34.30 32.12 -21.08
CA GLN A 210 35.62 32.76 -21.13
C GLN A 210 35.60 34.10 -20.40
N LEU A 211 36.76 34.55 -19.92
CA LEU A 211 36.89 35.84 -19.23
C LEU A 211 36.40 37.01 -20.10
N GLU A 212 36.63 36.98 -21.42
CA GLU A 212 36.16 38.03 -22.33
C GLU A 212 34.64 38.09 -22.42
N GLN A 213 33.95 36.95 -22.42
CA GLN A 213 32.50 36.91 -22.35
C GLN A 213 32.01 37.46 -20.99
N TYR A 214 32.66 37.08 -19.89
CA TYR A 214 32.33 37.60 -18.56
C TYR A 214 32.50 39.13 -18.47
N LYS A 215 33.57 39.67 -19.06
CA LYS A 215 33.81 41.12 -19.18
C LYS A 215 32.73 41.81 -19.97
N GLN A 216 32.35 41.25 -21.12
CA GLN A 216 31.29 41.80 -21.97
C GLN A 216 29.96 41.87 -21.21
N GLU A 217 29.57 40.79 -20.54
CA GLU A 217 28.36 40.76 -19.71
C GLU A 217 28.45 41.74 -18.51
N ALA A 218 29.62 41.91 -17.91
CA ALA A 218 29.83 42.93 -16.88
C ALA A 218 29.65 44.35 -17.43
N ILE A 219 30.19 44.66 -18.61
CA ILE A 219 30.00 45.94 -19.30
C ILE A 219 28.52 46.19 -19.59
N GLU A 220 27.78 45.18 -20.03
CA GLU A 220 26.35 45.28 -20.26
C GLU A 220 25.57 45.59 -18.99
N ARG A 221 25.88 44.89 -17.87
CA ARG A 221 25.30 45.21 -16.54
C ARG A 221 25.59 46.65 -16.13
N HIS A 222 26.83 47.11 -16.29
CA HIS A 222 27.21 48.48 -16.00
C HIS A 222 26.46 49.48 -16.89
N THR A 223 26.32 49.19 -18.18
CA THR A 223 25.61 50.03 -19.14
C THR A 223 24.13 50.13 -18.78
N GLN A 224 23.49 49.01 -18.47
CA GLN A 224 22.08 48.98 -18.08
C GLN A 224 21.84 49.75 -16.78
N ALA A 225 22.67 49.52 -15.75
CA ALA A 225 22.57 50.25 -14.48
C ALA A 225 22.80 51.76 -14.66
N ASN A 226 23.71 52.16 -15.56
CA ASN A 226 23.94 53.56 -15.91
C ASN A 226 22.71 54.18 -16.57
N LEU A 227 22.12 53.50 -17.56
CA LEU A 227 20.92 53.96 -18.25
C LEU A 227 19.73 54.08 -17.30
N GLU A 228 19.56 53.12 -16.39
CA GLU A 228 18.49 53.18 -15.38
C GLU A 228 18.69 54.33 -14.40
N ALA A 229 19.91 54.56 -13.91
CA ALA A 229 20.22 55.70 -13.06
C ALA A 229 20.00 57.04 -13.79
N ARG A 230 20.44 57.13 -15.05
CA ARG A 230 20.22 58.30 -15.92
C ARG A 230 18.76 58.52 -16.20
N ARG A 231 17.94 57.48 -16.41
CA ARG A 231 16.48 57.59 -16.61
C ARG A 231 15.78 58.15 -15.38
N LYS A 232 16.23 57.79 -14.18
CA LYS A 232 15.71 58.35 -12.92
C LYS A 232 16.08 59.83 -12.77
N ALA A 233 17.33 60.19 -13.06
CA ALA A 233 17.80 61.57 -12.96
C ALA A 233 17.21 62.48 -14.06
N LEU A 234 17.13 61.97 -15.28
CA LEU A 234 16.71 62.67 -16.49
C LEU A 234 15.83 61.75 -17.36
N PRO A 235 14.50 61.87 -17.29
CA PRO A 235 13.58 61.05 -18.07
C PRO A 235 13.77 61.18 -19.60
N ASP A 236 13.50 60.11 -20.35
CA ASP A 236 13.73 60.06 -21.80
C ASP A 236 12.94 61.13 -22.59
N HIS A 237 11.73 61.49 -22.15
CA HIS A 237 10.93 62.51 -22.83
C HIS A 237 11.55 63.91 -22.74
N GLU A 238 12.28 64.21 -21.66
CA GLU A 238 12.95 65.50 -21.50
C GLU A 238 14.15 65.63 -22.44
N LEU A 239 14.88 64.53 -22.66
CA LEU A 239 15.93 64.47 -23.68
C LEU A 239 15.36 64.66 -25.08
N LEU A 240 14.20 64.05 -25.37
CA LEU A 240 13.51 64.24 -26.65
C LEU A 240 13.11 65.71 -26.85
N TYR A 241 12.54 66.35 -25.82
CA TYR A 241 12.19 67.78 -25.86
C TYR A 241 13.41 68.68 -26.05
N ALA A 242 14.53 68.37 -25.41
CA ALA A 242 15.80 69.06 -25.67
C ALA A 242 16.24 68.89 -27.13
N ALA A 243 16.16 67.67 -27.67
CA ALA A 243 16.61 67.36 -29.03
C ALA A 243 15.80 68.08 -30.12
N ILE A 244 14.49 68.28 -29.93
CA ILE A 244 13.64 69.01 -30.87
C ILE A 244 13.65 70.54 -30.66
N GLY A 245 14.48 71.04 -29.74
CA GLY A 245 14.59 72.48 -29.45
C GLY A 245 13.41 73.06 -28.66
N ALA A 246 12.61 72.22 -27.99
CA ALA A 246 11.46 72.67 -27.19
C ALA A 246 11.85 73.22 -25.80
N LEU A 247 13.13 73.11 -25.41
CA LEU A 247 13.66 73.59 -24.13
C LEU A 247 14.67 74.72 -24.35
N GLY A 248 14.75 75.65 -23.39
CA GLY A 248 15.72 76.74 -23.41
C GLY A 248 17.18 76.25 -23.30
N GLN A 249 18.12 77.05 -23.82
CA GLN A 249 19.55 76.69 -23.90
C GLN A 249 20.16 76.32 -22.54
N ASP A 250 19.76 77.00 -21.46
CA ASP A 250 20.26 76.71 -20.11
C ASP A 250 19.86 75.30 -19.65
N ARG A 251 18.63 74.87 -19.95
CA ARG A 251 18.12 73.53 -19.59
C ARG A 251 18.75 72.45 -20.46
N VAL A 252 18.99 72.74 -21.74
CA VAL A 252 19.74 71.85 -22.64
C VAL A 252 21.18 71.67 -22.17
N ALA A 253 21.84 72.75 -21.74
CA ALA A 253 23.19 72.72 -21.18
C ALA A 253 23.24 71.88 -19.89
N MET A 254 22.27 72.05 -18.98
CA MET A 254 22.12 71.23 -17.78
C MET A 254 21.95 69.74 -18.14
N TYR A 255 21.08 69.40 -19.09
CA TYR A 255 20.88 68.01 -19.51
C TYR A 255 22.12 67.39 -20.14
N ARG A 256 22.86 68.16 -20.95
CA ARG A 256 24.14 67.73 -21.50
C ARG A 256 25.13 67.43 -20.36
N ALA A 257 25.25 68.33 -19.39
CA ALA A 257 26.11 68.13 -18.22
C ALA A 257 25.72 66.87 -17.43
N THR A 258 24.42 66.64 -17.22
CA THR A 258 23.92 65.42 -16.56
C THR A 258 24.29 64.17 -17.36
N VAL A 259 24.03 64.13 -18.67
CA VAL A 259 24.37 62.98 -19.52
C VAL A 259 25.88 62.73 -19.54
N GLU A 260 26.70 63.76 -19.68
CA GLU A 260 28.17 63.66 -19.63
C GLU A 260 28.65 63.11 -18.27
N GLY A 261 27.98 63.52 -17.18
CA GLY A 261 28.20 63.01 -15.82
C GLY A 261 27.93 61.51 -15.69
N PHE A 262 27.01 60.94 -16.46
CA PHE A 262 26.78 59.48 -16.51
C PHE A 262 27.70 58.76 -17.49
N LEU A 263 28.03 59.37 -18.64
CA LEU A 263 28.87 58.75 -19.67
C LEU A 263 30.32 58.56 -19.21
N ARG A 264 30.91 59.56 -18.55
CA ARG A 264 32.33 59.50 -18.17
C ARG A 264 32.62 58.35 -17.19
N PRO A 265 31.88 58.15 -16.09
CA PRO A 265 32.08 56.99 -15.21
C PRO A 265 31.82 55.65 -15.90
N LEU A 266 30.85 55.58 -16.82
CA LEU A 266 30.59 54.35 -17.57
C LEU A 266 31.77 53.98 -18.47
N GLU A 267 32.33 54.92 -19.21
CA GLU A 267 33.50 54.67 -20.07
C GLU A 267 34.74 54.32 -19.25
N GLN A 268 34.93 54.94 -18.08
CA GLN A 268 35.97 54.54 -17.13
C GLN A 268 35.77 53.11 -16.63
N ALA A 269 34.54 52.72 -16.27
CA ALA A 269 34.21 51.37 -15.85
C ALA A 269 34.46 50.35 -16.97
N LYS A 270 34.02 50.63 -18.22
CA LYS A 270 34.29 49.78 -19.38
C LYS A 270 35.79 49.59 -19.61
N ALA A 271 36.57 50.67 -19.59
CA ALA A 271 38.01 50.59 -19.76
C ALA A 271 38.69 49.81 -18.63
N ALA A 272 38.21 49.95 -17.38
CA ALA A 272 38.70 49.17 -16.24
C ALA A 272 38.38 47.68 -16.38
N ILE A 273 37.14 47.32 -16.75
CA ILE A 273 36.71 45.94 -16.99
C ILE A 273 37.51 45.30 -18.14
N GLN A 274 37.73 46.02 -19.24
CA GLN A 274 38.53 45.51 -20.37
C GLN A 274 39.97 45.20 -19.97
N LYS A 275 40.59 46.07 -19.15
CA LYS A 275 41.96 45.91 -18.64
C LYS A 275 42.09 44.87 -17.53
N ALA A 276 40.99 44.45 -16.92
CA ALA A 276 40.98 43.45 -15.87
C ALA A 276 41.60 42.13 -16.37
N LYS A 277 42.47 41.53 -15.56
CA LYS A 277 43.16 40.27 -15.90
C LYS A 277 42.48 39.03 -15.32
N ASP A 278 41.58 39.24 -14.37
CA ASP A 278 40.86 38.20 -13.67
C ASP A 278 39.46 38.69 -13.31
N ALA A 279 38.62 37.77 -12.84
CA ALA A 279 37.24 38.10 -12.52
C ALA A 279 37.10 38.94 -11.23
N ASN A 280 38.04 38.82 -10.28
CA ASN A 280 38.00 39.62 -9.05
C ASN A 280 38.19 41.11 -9.36
N THR A 281 39.08 41.42 -10.31
CA THR A 281 39.32 42.79 -10.78
C THR A 281 38.14 43.34 -11.59
N VAL A 282 37.42 42.49 -12.34
CA VAL A 282 36.14 42.88 -12.96
C VAL A 282 35.08 43.19 -11.90
N ASP A 283 34.92 42.32 -10.91
CA ASP A 283 33.90 42.46 -9.85
C ASP A 283 34.17 43.64 -8.91
N ALA A 284 35.43 44.05 -8.78
CA ALA A 284 35.85 45.21 -7.98
C ALA A 284 35.56 46.56 -8.65
N VAL A 285 35.17 46.59 -9.94
CA VAL A 285 34.84 47.85 -10.63
C VAL A 285 33.57 48.44 -10.03
N PRO A 286 33.62 49.64 -9.42
CA PRO A 286 32.49 50.17 -8.69
C PRO A 286 31.32 50.53 -9.62
N MET A 287 30.13 50.02 -9.32
CA MET A 287 28.87 50.51 -9.89
C MET A 287 28.36 51.73 -9.12
N LYS A 288 29.14 52.81 -9.14
CA LYS A 288 28.72 54.10 -8.57
C LYS A 288 28.40 55.07 -9.69
N TYR A 289 27.13 55.09 -10.08
CA TYR A 289 26.59 56.19 -10.85
C TYR A 289 25.98 57.13 -9.84
N GLU A 290 26.74 58.15 -9.45
CA GLU A 290 26.27 59.17 -8.53
C GLU A 290 24.91 59.67 -9.05
N GLN A 291 23.89 59.56 -8.19
CA GLN A 291 22.68 60.34 -8.40
C GLN A 291 23.18 61.77 -8.49
N GLY A 292 23.09 62.37 -9.69
CA GLY A 292 23.48 63.77 -9.87
C GLY A 292 22.93 64.53 -8.68
N SER A 293 23.85 65.19 -7.96
CA SER A 293 23.61 65.85 -6.67
C SER A 293 22.17 66.35 -6.59
N ASP A 294 21.49 66.08 -5.47
CA ASP A 294 20.16 66.59 -5.10
C ASP A 294 20.12 68.14 -5.03
N GLU A 295 20.80 68.84 -5.93
CA GLU A 295 20.53 70.23 -6.21
C GLU A 295 19.06 70.32 -6.62
N PRO A 296 18.28 71.15 -5.92
CA PRO A 296 16.85 71.21 -6.08
C PRO A 296 16.54 71.49 -7.55
N ARG A 297 15.85 70.54 -8.20
CA ARG A 297 15.27 70.78 -9.53
C ARG A 297 14.55 72.13 -9.45
N PRO A 298 14.88 73.12 -10.30
CA PRO A 298 14.15 74.37 -10.31
C PRO A 298 12.68 74.00 -10.50
N SER A 299 11.87 74.25 -9.48
CA SER A 299 10.46 73.90 -9.50
C SER A 299 9.86 74.51 -10.75
N THR A 300 9.29 73.69 -11.63
CA THR A 300 8.53 74.14 -12.79
C THR A 300 7.25 74.83 -12.30
N GLN A 301 7.39 75.97 -11.64
CA GLN A 301 6.30 76.90 -11.36
C GLN A 301 6.23 77.87 -12.53
N ALA A 302 5.47 77.48 -13.54
CA ALA A 302 4.70 78.39 -14.38
C ALA A 302 3.72 77.55 -15.20
N SER A 303 2.61 77.14 -14.57
CA SER A 303 1.42 76.79 -15.35
C SER A 303 1.00 78.05 -16.11
N PRO A 304 0.80 77.99 -17.44
CA PRO A 304 0.15 79.08 -18.14
C PRO A 304 -1.28 79.20 -17.59
N ALA A 305 -1.63 80.42 -17.16
CA ALA A 305 -2.95 80.74 -16.65
C ALA A 305 -4.03 80.28 -17.64
N THR A 306 -4.90 79.38 -17.19
CA THR A 306 -6.14 79.04 -17.88
C THR A 306 -6.97 80.32 -18.03
N PRO A 307 -7.38 80.74 -19.24
CA PRO A 307 -8.29 81.86 -19.37
C PRO A 307 -9.65 81.46 -18.78
N ALA A 308 -10.10 82.26 -17.81
CA ALA A 308 -11.42 82.15 -17.20
C ALA A 308 -12.50 82.49 -18.23
N THR A 309 -13.16 81.47 -18.80
CA THR A 309 -14.39 81.66 -19.56
C THR A 309 -15.56 81.79 -18.59
N SER A 310 -15.85 83.02 -18.18
CA SER A 310 -17.10 83.39 -17.53
C SER A 310 -18.23 83.44 -18.57
N ALA A 311 -19.17 82.48 -18.52
CA ALA A 311 -20.46 82.58 -19.20
C ALA A 311 -21.59 82.49 -18.15
N SER A 312 -22.20 83.64 -17.91
CA SER A 312 -23.38 83.86 -17.06
C SER A 312 -24.67 83.76 -17.90
N ARG A 313 -25.80 83.57 -17.21
CA ARG A 313 -27.23 83.62 -17.65
C ARG A 313 -27.79 82.32 -18.24
N LYS A 314 -29.03 81.90 -17.94
CA LYS A 314 -30.16 82.52 -17.23
C LYS A 314 -31.13 81.38 -16.85
N LYS A 315 -31.63 81.39 -15.60
CA LYS A 315 -32.88 80.70 -15.24
C LYS A 315 -34.06 81.58 -15.64
N LYS A 316 -35.04 80.99 -16.33
CA LYS A 316 -36.48 81.14 -16.07
C LYS A 316 -37.16 79.88 -16.58
#